data_AF-A0A7J4LR51-F1
#
_entry.id   AF-A0A7J4LR51-F1
#
_cell.length_a   1.000
_cell.length_b   1.000
_cell.length_c   1.000
_cell.angle_alpha   90.00
_cell.angle_beta   90.00
_cell.angle_gamma   90.00
#
_symmetry.space_group_name_H-M   'P 1'
#
loop_
_entity.id
_entity.type
_entity.pdbx_description
1 polymer ?
#
loop_
_entity_poly.entity_id
_entity_poly.type
_entity_poly.pdbx_seq_one_letter_code
_entity_poly.pdbx_strand_id
1 'polypeptide(L)' 'MGLQEKNNVLRLCTLIFVLVALVHLLRLILGWDMILGNWESPQWVSIIALIVASGLAWWTWTTSHGKN' A
#
# COMPACT_ATOMS: atom_id res chain seq x y z
N MET A 1 7.67 -3.83 23.94
CA MET A 1 8.22 -4.08 22.60
C MET A 1 9.49 -3.25 22.42
N GLY A 2 10.61 -3.87 22.05
CA GLY A 2 11.89 -3.15 21.93
C GLY A 2 11.89 -2.15 20.77
N LEU A 3 12.64 -1.04 20.90
CA LEU A 3 12.73 -0.01 19.85
C LEU A 3 13.20 -0.60 18.50
N GLN A 4 14.06 -1.61 18.53
CA GLN A 4 14.55 -2.34 17.35
C GLN A 4 13.45 -3.13 16.63
N GLU A 5 12.61 -3.88 17.37
CA GLU A 5 11.49 -4.61 16.76
C GLU A 5 10.47 -3.67 16.11
N LYS A 6 10.18 -2.54 16.77
CA LYS A 6 9.24 -1.55 16.26
C LYS A 6 9.67 -1.03 14.89
N ASN A 7 10.95 -0.78 14.69
CA ASN A 7 11.48 -0.26 13.44
C ASN A 7 11.46 -1.31 12.32
N ASN A 8 11.75 -2.58 12.65
CA ASN A 8 11.63 -3.69 11.69
C ASN A 8 10.19 -3.89 11.22
N VAL A 9 9.21 -3.83 12.14
CA VAL A 9 7.79 -3.94 11.80
C VAL A 9 7.34 -2.77 10.92
N LEU A 10 7.71 -1.53 11.26
CA LEU A 10 7.37 -0.35 10.45
C LEU A 10 7.97 -0.41 9.04
N ARG A 11 9.21 -0.90 8.89
CA ARG A 11 9.83 -1.12 7.57
C ARG A 11 9.09 -2.16 6.75
N LEU A 12 8.72 -3.28 7.37
CA LEU A 12 7.96 -4.34 6.68
C LEU A 12 6.58 -3.83 6.22
N CYS A 13 5.86 -3.11 7.09
CA CYS A 13 4.58 -2.49 6.72
C CYS A 13 4.73 -1.51 5.54
N THR A 14 5.75 -0.64 5.57
CA THR A 14 6.04 0.30 4.48
C THR A 14 6.25 -0.46 3.16
N LEU A 15 7.05 -1.53 3.20
CA LEU A 15 7.40 -2.32 2.02
C LEU A 15 6.18 -3.03 1.43
N ILE A 16 5.31 -3.59 2.28
CA ILE A 16 4.04 -4.21 1.86
C ILE A 16 3.12 -3.16 1.22
N PHE A 17 2.93 -2.00 1.85
CA PHE A 17 2.05 -0.96 1.29
C PHE A 17 2.55 -0.41 -0.05
N VAL A 18 3.86 -0.24 -0.21
CA VAL A 18 4.46 0.16 -1.50
C VAL A 18 4.21 -0.90 -2.57
N LEU A 19 4.41 -2.19 -2.25
CA LEU A 19 4.13 -3.28 -3.19
C LEU A 19 2.66 -3.31 -3.62
N VAL A 20 1.74 -3.17 -2.66
CA VAL A 20 0.30 -3.10 -2.94
C VAL A 20 -0.03 -1.90 -3.83
N ALA A 21 0.54 -0.72 -3.53
CA ALA A 21 0.36 0.47 -4.36
C ALA A 21 0.86 0.24 -5.81
N LEU A 22 2.03 -0.39 -5.98
CA LEU A 22 2.55 -0.72 -7.31
C LEU A 22 1.64 -1.68 -8.09
N VAL A 23 1.09 -2.69 -7.42
CA VAL A 23 0.12 -3.61 -8.05
C VAL A 23 -1.13 -2.86 -8.50
N HIS A 24 -1.67 -1.96 -7.68
CA HIS A 24 -2.82 -1.14 -8.07
C HIS A 24 -2.51 -0.16 -9.22
N LEU A 25 -1.31 0.43 -9.22
CA LEU A 25 -0.84 1.29 -10.32
C LEU A 25 -0.71 0.50 -11.63
N LEU A 26 -0.11 -0.69 -11.56
CA LEU A 26 0.04 -1.58 -12.71
C LEU A 26 -1.33 -2.02 -13.23
N ARG A 27 -2.28 -2.33 -12.33
CA ARG A 27 -3.66 -2.66 -12.69
C ARG A 27 -4.37 -1.49 -13.41
N LEU A 28 -4.13 -0.25 -12.98
CA LEU A 28 -4.66 0.94 -13.66
C LEU A 28 -4.09 1.11 -15.07
N ILE A 29 -2.78 0.94 -15.23
CA ILE A 29 -2.08 1.11 -16.53
C ILE A 29 -2.45 -0.01 -17.51
N LEU A 30 -2.47 -1.26 -17.06
CA LEU A 30 -2.73 -2.42 -17.92
C LEU A 30 -4.23 -2.66 -18.18
N GLY A 31 -5.12 -1.95 -17.49
CA GLY A 31 -6.57 -2.12 -17.69
C GLY A 31 -7.08 -3.50 -17.29
N TRP A 32 -6.43 -4.20 -16.35
CA TRP A 32 -6.83 -5.56 -15.99
C TRP A 32 -8.21 -5.60 -15.34
N ASP A 33 -9.14 -6.27 -16.03
CA ASP A 33 -10.45 -6.62 -15.53
C ASP A 33 -10.32 -7.68 -14.43
N MET A 34 -10.55 -7.24 -13.20
CA MET A 34 -10.56 -8.14 -12.04
C MET A 34 -12.01 -8.43 -11.69
N ILE A 35 -12.45 -9.63 -12.06
CA ILE A 35 -13.78 -10.14 -11.73
C ILE A 35 -13.67 -10.84 -10.38
N LEU A 36 -14.31 -10.29 -9.34
CA LEU A 36 -14.45 -10.94 -8.04
C LEU A 36 -15.87 -11.51 -7.94
N GLY A 37 -16.00 -12.82 -8.17
CA GLY A 37 -17.29 -13.50 -8.19
C GLY A 37 -18.16 -13.00 -9.34
N ASN A 38 -19.28 -12.34 -9.02
CA ASN A 38 -20.21 -11.78 -10.01
C ASN A 38 -20.15 -10.25 -10.10
N TRP A 39 -19.13 -9.62 -9.48
CA TRP A 39 -18.90 -8.19 -9.51
C TRP A 39 -17.62 -7.88 -10.31
N GLU A 40 -17.77 -7.15 -11.42
CA GLU A 40 -16.65 -6.48 -12.08
C GLU A 40 -16.17 -5.34 -11.18
N SER A 41 -14.98 -5.49 -10.61
CA SER A 41 -14.38 -4.45 -9.78
C SER A 41 -14.02 -3.25 -10.66
N PRO A 42 -14.71 -2.11 -10.53
CA PRO A 42 -14.46 -0.97 -11.38
C PRO A 42 -13.11 -0.31 -11.05
N GLN A 43 -12.43 0.23 -12.05
CA GLN A 43 -11.06 0.77 -11.90
C GLN A 43 -10.92 1.85 -10.82
N TRP A 44 -11.99 2.60 -10.51
CA TRP A 44 -11.97 3.62 -9.46
C TRP A 44 -11.62 3.06 -8.07
N VAL A 45 -11.93 1.79 -7.80
CA VAL A 45 -11.56 1.12 -6.55
C VAL A 45 -10.04 1.00 -6.42
N SER A 46 -9.35 0.75 -7.54
CA SER A 46 -7.88 0.69 -7.55
C SER A 46 -7.24 2.07 -7.34
N ILE A 47 -7.89 3.15 -7.77
CA ILE A 47 -7.41 4.52 -7.51
C ILE A 47 -7.48 4.82 -6.00
N ILE A 48 -8.58 4.48 -5.34
CA ILE A 48 -8.73 4.66 -3.89
C ILE A 48 -7.68 3.82 -3.15
N ALA A 49 -7.50 2.56 -3.53
CA ALA A 49 -6.51 1.69 -2.93
C ALA A 49 -5.08 2.22 -3.10
N LEU A 50 -4.75 2.78 -4.27
CA LEU A 50 -3.46 3.43 -4.53
C LEU A 50 -3.23 4.62 -3.58
N ILE A 51 -4.22 5.50 -3.41
CA ILE A 51 -4.12 6.69 -2.54
C ILE A 51 -3.94 6.26 -1.07
N VAL A 52 -4.73 5.29 -0.62
CA VAL A 52 -4.67 4.81 0.77
C VAL A 52 -3.33 4.11 1.04
N ALA A 53 -2.88 3.23 0.14
CA ALA A 53 -1.62 2.50 0.30
C ALA A 53 -0.41 3.45 0.27
N SER A 54 -0.39 4.42 -0.65
CA SER A 54 0.68 5.42 -0.71
C SER A 54 0.69 6.35 0.51
N GLY A 55 -0.48 6.76 1.01
CA GLY A 55 -0.61 7.53 2.24
C GLY A 55 -0.13 6.77 3.49
N LEU A 56 -0.48 5.48 3.60
CA LEU A 56 -0.02 4.62 4.70
C LEU A 56 1.49 4.36 4.64
N ALA A 57 2.04 4.16 3.44
CA ALA A 57 3.49 4.03 3.25
C ALA A 57 4.23 5.32 3.66
N TRP A 58 3.69 6.49 3.31
CA TRP A 58 4.26 7.77 3.71
C TRP A 58 4.25 7.94 5.24
N TRP A 59 3.13 7.64 5.89
CA TRP A 59 3.02 7.77 7.34
C TRP A 59 3.94 6.77 8.08
N THR A 60 4.02 5.52 7.63
CA THR A 60 4.94 4.54 8.23
C THR A 60 6.40 4.93 8.04
N TRP A 61 6.78 5.49 6.89
CA TRP A 61 8.11 6.02 6.64
C TRP A 61 8.48 7.19 7.56
N THR A 62 7.61 8.20 7.69
CA THR A 62 7.86 9.35 8.57
C THR A 62 7.89 8.95 10.05
N THR A 63 7.05 8.00 10.46
CA THR A 63 7.06 7.47 11.85
C THR A 63 8.30 6.62 12.12
N SER A 64 8.83 5.92 11.11
CA SER A 64 10.09 5.19 11.21
C SER A 64 11.30 6.13 11.35
N HIS A 65 11.23 7.35 10.80
CA HIS A 65 12.34 8.31 10.82
C HIS A 65 12.19 9.37 11.93
N GLY A 66 10.99 9.65 12.42
CA GLY A 66 10.70 10.69 13.43
C GLY A 66 10.95 10.30 14.89
N LYS A 67 11.86 9.36 15.17
CA LYS A 67 12.29 9.00 16.54
C LYS A 67 13.81 8.96 16.68
N ASN A 68 14.50 9.95 16.11
CA ASN A 68 15.88 10.28 16.43
C ASN A 68 15.96 11.59 17.21
#